data_AF-A0A509LFP6-F1
#
_entry.id   AF-A0A509LFP6-F1
#
_cell.length_a   1.000
_cell.length_b   1.000
_cell.length_c   1.000
_cell.angle_alpha   90.00
_cell.angle_beta   90.00
_cell.angle_gamma   90.00
#
_symmetry.space_group_name_H-M   'P 1'
#
loop_
_entity.id
_entity.type
_entity.pdbx_description
1 polymer ?
#
loop_
_entity_poly.entity_id
_entity_poly.type
_entity_poly.pdbx_seq_one_letter_code
_entity_poly.pdbx_strand_id
1 'polypeptide(L)'
;MIDDPPDTVQPFIEEFPVLNSEGNWIDLRFSEDNMQMADIKGNYEFSPTIVFDAAAIVRTDRTYRLFMNYIPEYTIITMTVSNVTDSGGNALISGSMTLNDDDTDSMADDWESFYGISSTFLDADSDGLENRVEYTLGTSPIDDDSDNDGMPDGWEVDNSLNPVLDDADGDIDGDGISNLNEYLEGTGVSNSGPEKPLLSLPADAATGAALAPQLVTNAYEDQENDAHKKTQWQISTESTFTIPANILLEFETYDSLTHLTIPQFILDPNKTYYWRARFFDILDGRSLWSDPFSLTTLMVNPEDSDGNGVPDIQQVTDGTIDLDNDGYFDVSSSTYKMVSTNNISFGLEGSNNVTGVDFLKSIDPDDISDTFGKPSDLAFGLIQFKIRVDNIGDTAQVKIYFSQPVGTTWYKYDLINGWTDYSRDYPASVEFSSDGKSVLLRLVDGGAGDSDGVANGIIVDPSGPGAVAAVSSDSVAAVAAATESGGGGGGCFIATAAFGSYMERHVKILRDFRDDFLLKSRWGTAFVMAYYKYSPPIADVIARHGILRTIVRIGLMPLIGFGYVVVYLSPLQQSVIFFWLLSMAAMAALYLIPFVYHPGQKRHKTS
;
A
#
# COMPACT_ATOMS: atom_id res chain seq x y z
N MET A 1 26.95 -55.91 3.39
CA MET A 1 25.86 -55.02 2.99
C MET A 1 25.18 -55.71 1.84
N ILE A 2 24.03 -56.33 2.14
CA ILE A 2 23.09 -56.71 1.10
C ILE A 2 22.54 -55.36 0.65
N ASP A 3 22.82 -54.96 -0.59
CA ASP A 3 22.05 -53.89 -1.23
C ASP A 3 20.60 -54.37 -1.18
N ASP A 4 19.75 -53.68 -0.42
CA ASP A 4 18.32 -53.77 -0.68
C ASP A 4 18.13 -53.36 -2.14
N PRO A 5 17.38 -54.12 -2.95
CA PRO A 5 17.00 -53.65 -4.26
C PRO A 5 16.32 -52.29 -4.09
N PRO A 6 16.52 -51.33 -5.00
CA PRO A 6 15.80 -50.06 -4.94
C PRO A 6 14.32 -50.39 -4.76
N ASP A 7 13.67 -49.76 -3.78
CA ASP A 7 12.22 -49.87 -3.60
C ASP A 7 11.59 -49.58 -4.96
N THR A 8 11.14 -50.63 -5.64
CA THR A 8 10.40 -50.49 -6.88
C THR A 8 9.02 -50.01 -6.47
N VAL A 9 8.89 -48.69 -6.31
CA VAL A 9 7.60 -48.04 -6.12
C VAL A 9 6.76 -48.44 -7.32
N GLN A 10 5.68 -49.18 -7.06
CA GLN A 10 4.77 -49.58 -8.13
C GLN A 10 4.04 -48.33 -8.61
N PRO A 11 3.93 -48.10 -9.93
CA PRO A 11 3.17 -46.97 -10.42
C PRO A 11 1.71 -47.07 -9.97
N PHE A 12 1.08 -45.91 -9.73
CA PHE A 12 -0.33 -45.78 -9.36
C PHE A 12 -0.97 -44.55 -10.03
N ILE A 13 -2.29 -44.44 -9.94
CA ILE A 13 -3.03 -43.25 -10.38
C ILE A 13 -2.91 -42.20 -9.27
N GLU A 14 -2.34 -41.05 -9.59
CA GLU A 14 -1.93 -40.02 -8.62
C GLU A 14 -3.12 -39.19 -8.11
N GLU A 15 -4.08 -38.92 -8.99
CA GLU A 15 -5.19 -37.98 -8.77
C GLU A 15 -6.53 -38.58 -9.23
N PHE A 16 -7.63 -37.93 -8.84
CA PHE A 16 -8.93 -38.24 -9.44
C PHE A 16 -8.91 -37.89 -10.94
N PRO A 17 -9.38 -38.77 -11.83
CA PRO A 17 -9.43 -38.48 -13.26
C PRO A 17 -10.34 -37.33 -13.59
N VAL A 18 -9.90 -36.48 -14.50
CA VAL A 18 -10.74 -35.40 -15.01
C VAL A 18 -11.68 -35.95 -16.08
N LEU A 19 -12.97 -35.69 -15.90
CA LEU A 19 -14.04 -36.10 -16.81
C LEU A 19 -14.48 -34.93 -17.70
N ASN A 20 -14.61 -35.16 -19.01
CA ASN A 20 -15.21 -34.21 -19.93
C ASN A 20 -16.30 -34.87 -20.78
N SER A 21 -17.55 -34.69 -20.35
CA SER A 21 -18.75 -35.24 -21.02
C SER A 21 -19.00 -34.60 -22.39
N GLU A 22 -18.75 -33.30 -22.56
CA GLU A 22 -18.88 -32.60 -23.85
C GLU A 22 -17.85 -33.08 -24.90
N GLY A 23 -16.62 -33.28 -24.45
CA GLY A 23 -15.49 -33.73 -25.24
C GLY A 23 -15.41 -35.25 -25.42
N ASN A 24 -16.20 -36.00 -24.65
CA ASN A 24 -16.19 -37.46 -24.58
C ASN A 24 -14.81 -38.05 -24.28
N TRP A 25 -14.11 -37.49 -23.28
CA TRP A 25 -12.80 -38.02 -22.86
C TRP A 25 -12.61 -37.98 -21.33
N ILE A 26 -11.68 -38.82 -20.86
CA ILE A 26 -11.22 -38.92 -19.46
C ILE A 26 -9.70 -38.75 -19.42
N ASP A 27 -9.18 -37.93 -18.52
CA ASP A 27 -7.74 -37.77 -18.30
C ASP A 27 -7.28 -38.54 -17.05
N LEU A 28 -6.23 -39.35 -17.20
CA LEU A 28 -5.60 -40.10 -16.11
C LEU A 28 -4.16 -39.66 -15.91
N ARG A 29 -3.82 -39.20 -14.71
CA ARG A 29 -2.44 -38.90 -14.32
C ARG A 29 -1.83 -40.06 -13.53
N PHE A 30 -0.65 -40.50 -13.94
CA PHE A 30 0.11 -41.56 -13.25
C PHE A 30 1.35 -40.98 -12.59
N SER A 31 1.77 -41.62 -11.48
CA SER A 31 2.93 -41.22 -10.68
C SER A 31 4.29 -41.27 -11.42
N GLU A 32 4.35 -41.80 -12.64
CA GLU A 32 5.60 -42.05 -13.38
C GLU A 32 5.51 -41.56 -14.84
N ASP A 33 6.51 -40.76 -15.26
CA ASP A 33 6.62 -40.16 -16.60
C ASP A 33 6.67 -41.16 -17.76
N ASN A 34 7.16 -42.37 -17.48
CA ASN A 34 7.57 -43.32 -18.51
C ASN A 34 6.68 -44.56 -18.59
N MET A 35 5.45 -44.50 -18.05
CA MET A 35 4.41 -45.50 -18.27
C MET A 35 4.38 -45.86 -19.77
N GLN A 36 4.77 -47.09 -20.14
CA GLN A 36 5.01 -47.42 -21.55
C GLN A 36 3.69 -47.28 -22.30
N MET A 37 3.54 -46.24 -23.13
CA MET A 37 2.39 -45.93 -24.01
C MET A 37 1.25 -46.91 -23.79
N ALA A 38 0.53 -46.79 -22.66
CA ALA A 38 -0.25 -47.88 -22.04
C ALA A 38 -0.60 -48.95 -23.08
N ASP A 39 0.17 -50.06 -23.12
CA ASP A 39 0.14 -51.01 -24.24
C ASP A 39 -1.33 -51.24 -24.63
N ILE A 40 -1.61 -51.41 -25.92
CA ILE A 40 -2.93 -51.61 -26.53
C ILE A 40 -3.56 -52.96 -26.04
N LYS A 41 -3.17 -53.42 -24.85
CA LYS A 41 -3.45 -54.63 -24.09
C LYS A 41 -3.66 -54.40 -22.59
N GLY A 42 -3.50 -53.18 -22.06
CA GLY A 42 -4.08 -52.83 -20.77
C GLY A 42 -5.59 -52.98 -20.88
N ASN A 43 -6.20 -53.77 -20.00
CA ASN A 43 -7.65 -53.93 -20.02
C ASN A 43 -8.24 -52.75 -19.28
N TYR A 44 -8.76 -51.78 -20.03
CA TYR A 44 -9.65 -50.75 -19.53
C TYR A 44 -11.07 -51.27 -19.69
N GLU A 45 -11.62 -51.85 -18.63
CA GLU A 45 -12.99 -52.33 -18.64
C GLU A 45 -13.90 -51.24 -18.07
N PHE A 46 -14.83 -50.77 -18.90
CA PHE A 46 -15.89 -49.86 -18.49
C PHE A 46 -17.17 -50.66 -18.27
N SER A 47 -17.83 -50.43 -17.14
CA SER A 47 -19.17 -50.93 -16.87
C SER A 47 -20.11 -49.74 -16.66
N PRO A 48 -21.16 -49.57 -17.50
CA PRO A 48 -21.51 -50.40 -18.67
C PRO A 48 -20.46 -50.33 -19.79
N THR A 49 -20.48 -51.27 -20.74
CA THR A 49 -19.49 -51.33 -21.82
C THR A 49 -19.52 -50.07 -22.68
N ILE A 50 -18.42 -49.30 -22.67
CA ILE A 50 -18.25 -48.11 -23.51
C ILE A 50 -17.31 -48.43 -24.68
N VAL A 51 -17.60 -47.87 -25.85
CA VAL A 51 -16.82 -48.07 -27.08
C VAL A 51 -15.88 -46.89 -27.30
N PHE A 52 -14.59 -47.17 -27.46
CA PHE A 52 -13.56 -46.19 -27.77
C PHE A 52 -13.58 -45.71 -29.23
N ASP A 53 -13.05 -44.51 -29.48
CA ASP A 53 -12.79 -44.00 -30.84
C ASP A 53 -11.50 -44.63 -31.43
N ALA A 54 -11.31 -44.52 -32.74
CA ALA A 54 -10.20 -45.07 -33.51
C ALA A 54 -8.80 -44.53 -33.10
N ALA A 55 -8.75 -43.45 -32.32
CA ALA A 55 -7.55 -42.87 -31.69
C ALA A 55 -7.68 -42.82 -30.16
N ALA A 56 -8.04 -43.97 -29.56
CA ALA A 56 -8.57 -44.09 -28.20
C ALA A 56 -7.73 -43.50 -27.05
N ILE A 57 -6.42 -43.33 -27.19
CA ILE A 57 -5.56 -42.80 -26.11
C ILE A 57 -4.56 -41.82 -26.70
N VAL A 58 -4.51 -40.61 -26.15
CA VAL A 58 -3.50 -39.58 -26.47
C VAL A 58 -2.72 -39.25 -25.21
N ARG A 59 -1.40 -39.16 -25.34
CA ARG A 59 -0.51 -38.69 -24.27
C ARG A 59 -0.12 -37.25 -24.51
N THR A 60 -0.23 -36.42 -23.48
CA THR A 60 0.35 -35.07 -23.47
C THR A 60 1.66 -35.07 -22.69
N ASP A 61 1.61 -35.47 -21.41
CA ASP A 61 2.78 -35.60 -20.52
C ASP A 61 2.70 -36.83 -19.58
N ARG A 62 2.56 -36.65 -18.26
CA ARG A 62 2.15 -37.71 -17.30
C ARG A 62 0.68 -38.09 -17.43
N THR A 63 -0.08 -37.29 -18.16
CA THR A 63 -1.52 -37.45 -18.37
C THR A 63 -1.85 -38.23 -19.65
N TYR A 64 -2.74 -39.20 -19.51
CA TYR A 64 -3.27 -40.03 -20.58
C TYR A 64 -4.75 -39.70 -20.78
N ARG A 65 -5.07 -39.17 -21.96
CA ARG A 65 -6.44 -38.85 -22.37
C ARG A 65 -7.07 -40.02 -23.11
N LEU A 66 -8.15 -40.57 -22.58
CA LEU A 66 -8.91 -41.67 -23.17
C LEU A 66 -10.13 -41.11 -23.91
N PHE A 67 -10.18 -41.28 -25.23
CA PHE A 67 -11.29 -40.82 -26.08
C PHE A 67 -12.35 -41.89 -26.30
N MET A 68 -13.61 -41.50 -26.07
CA MET A 68 -14.77 -42.38 -26.13
C MET A 68 -15.74 -41.89 -27.20
N ASN A 69 -16.51 -42.79 -27.80
CA ASN A 69 -17.52 -42.37 -28.80
C ASN A 69 -18.64 -41.55 -28.18
N TYR A 70 -18.95 -41.84 -26.92
CA TYR A 70 -19.96 -41.15 -26.12
C TYR A 70 -19.78 -41.53 -24.65
N ILE A 71 -19.82 -40.55 -23.75
CA ILE A 71 -19.91 -40.75 -22.30
C ILE A 71 -21.39 -40.58 -21.92
N PRO A 72 -22.09 -41.64 -21.47
CA PRO A 72 -23.51 -41.54 -21.16
C PRO A 72 -23.80 -40.67 -19.94
N GLU A 73 -24.65 -39.65 -20.15
CA GLU A 73 -25.28 -38.89 -19.07
C GLU A 73 -25.98 -39.84 -18.07
N TYR A 74 -25.86 -39.57 -16.77
CA TYR A 74 -26.52 -40.31 -15.67
C TYR A 74 -26.13 -41.79 -15.57
N THR A 75 -24.87 -42.12 -15.85
CA THR A 75 -24.40 -43.50 -15.79
C THR A 75 -23.14 -43.59 -14.96
N ILE A 76 -23.19 -44.39 -13.90
CA ILE A 76 -22.02 -44.82 -13.15
C ILE A 76 -21.10 -45.61 -14.08
N ILE A 77 -19.91 -45.06 -14.34
CA ILE A 77 -18.86 -45.67 -15.14
C ILE A 77 -17.83 -46.24 -14.18
N THR A 78 -17.85 -47.57 -13.97
CA THR A 78 -16.72 -48.22 -13.31
C THR A 78 -15.62 -48.45 -14.34
N MET A 79 -14.49 -47.75 -14.19
CA MET A 79 -13.28 -48.01 -14.95
C MET A 79 -12.36 -48.93 -14.14
N THR A 80 -12.03 -50.08 -14.69
CA THR A 80 -10.99 -50.96 -14.13
C THR A 80 -9.72 -50.83 -14.96
N VAL A 81 -8.61 -50.45 -14.33
CA VAL A 81 -7.29 -50.35 -14.97
C VAL A 81 -6.45 -51.54 -14.52
N SER A 82 -6.01 -52.37 -15.48
CA SER A 82 -5.22 -53.56 -15.19
C SER A 82 -4.20 -53.87 -16.30
N ASN A 83 -3.13 -54.59 -15.95
CA ASN A 83 -2.05 -55.00 -16.86
C ASN A 83 -1.28 -53.85 -17.54
N VAL A 84 -1.21 -52.68 -16.90
CA VAL A 84 -0.36 -51.56 -17.35
C VAL A 84 1.03 -51.69 -16.71
N THR A 85 2.11 -51.46 -17.46
CA THR A 85 3.50 -51.54 -16.96
C THR A 85 4.33 -50.31 -17.35
N ASP A 86 5.29 -49.93 -16.51
CA ASP A 86 6.26 -48.87 -16.78
C ASP A 86 7.37 -49.30 -17.77
N SER A 87 8.30 -48.38 -18.09
CA SER A 87 9.44 -48.65 -18.99
C SER A 87 10.42 -49.73 -18.47
N GLY A 88 10.40 -50.00 -17.17
CA GLY A 88 11.17 -51.05 -16.49
C GLY A 88 10.46 -52.41 -16.40
N GLY A 89 9.17 -52.48 -16.75
CA GLY A 89 8.34 -53.69 -16.65
C GLY A 89 7.66 -53.89 -15.29
N ASN A 90 7.64 -52.87 -14.43
CA ASN A 90 6.88 -52.89 -13.17
C ASN A 90 5.39 -52.70 -13.47
N ALA A 91 4.53 -53.48 -12.82
CA ALA A 91 3.09 -53.42 -13.03
C ALA A 91 2.43 -52.34 -12.16
N LEU A 92 1.41 -51.68 -12.73
CA LEU A 92 0.47 -50.82 -12.02
C LEU A 92 -0.31 -51.64 -10.99
N ILE A 93 -0.52 -51.08 -9.80
CA ILE A 93 -1.50 -51.60 -8.84
C ILE A 93 -2.88 -51.56 -9.52
N SER A 94 -3.50 -52.73 -9.74
CA SER A 94 -4.81 -52.78 -10.37
C SER A 94 -5.84 -52.09 -9.50
N GLY A 95 -6.48 -51.06 -10.05
CA GLY A 95 -7.50 -50.25 -9.39
C GLY A 95 -8.80 -50.29 -10.19
N SER A 96 -9.92 -50.29 -9.48
CA SER A 96 -11.23 -49.96 -10.05
C SER A 96 -11.68 -48.65 -9.46
N MET A 97 -12.16 -47.76 -10.30
CA MET A 97 -12.65 -46.47 -9.86
C MET A 97 -14.00 -46.18 -10.49
N THR A 98 -14.79 -45.38 -9.79
CA THR A 98 -16.19 -45.15 -10.15
C THR A 98 -16.33 -43.70 -10.54
N LEU A 99 -16.34 -43.46 -11.84
CA LEU A 99 -16.58 -42.14 -12.41
C LEU A 99 -18.08 -41.98 -12.61
N ASN A 100 -18.70 -41.05 -11.89
CA ASN A 100 -20.09 -40.67 -12.08
C ASN A 100 -20.18 -39.14 -12.10
N ASP A 101 -21.12 -38.60 -12.84
CA ASP A 101 -21.43 -37.16 -12.91
C ASP A 101 -22.96 -37.08 -12.97
N ASP A 102 -23.60 -37.30 -11.81
CA ASP A 102 -25.06 -37.48 -11.68
C ASP A 102 -25.82 -36.17 -11.95
N ASP A 103 -25.19 -35.03 -11.71
CA ASP A 103 -25.80 -33.71 -11.91
C ASP A 103 -25.26 -32.95 -13.13
N THR A 104 -24.40 -33.59 -13.92
CA THR A 104 -23.94 -33.16 -15.26
C THR A 104 -23.15 -31.86 -15.25
N ASP A 105 -22.41 -31.61 -14.17
CA ASP A 105 -21.68 -30.37 -13.96
C ASP A 105 -20.18 -30.48 -14.28
N SER A 106 -19.77 -31.64 -14.80
CA SER A 106 -18.40 -31.99 -15.20
C SER A 106 -17.43 -32.16 -14.04
N MET A 107 -17.90 -32.29 -12.81
CA MET A 107 -17.14 -32.83 -11.68
C MET A 107 -17.54 -34.28 -11.45
N ALA A 108 -16.63 -35.10 -10.91
CA ALA A 108 -16.96 -36.50 -10.62
C ALA A 108 -17.56 -36.63 -9.21
N ASP A 109 -18.69 -37.33 -9.07
CA ASP A 109 -19.40 -37.56 -7.80
C ASP A 109 -18.49 -38.16 -6.71
N ASP A 110 -17.47 -38.95 -7.07
CA ASP A 110 -16.55 -39.56 -6.11
C ASP A 110 -15.58 -38.53 -5.54
N TRP A 111 -15.11 -37.59 -6.36
CA TRP A 111 -14.36 -36.40 -5.93
C TRP A 111 -15.25 -35.48 -5.09
N GLU A 112 -16.46 -35.18 -5.57
CA GLU A 112 -17.45 -34.37 -4.84
C GLU A 112 -17.80 -34.96 -3.47
N SER A 113 -18.05 -36.27 -3.41
CA SER A 113 -18.34 -37.01 -2.19
C SER A 113 -17.14 -37.09 -1.24
N PHE A 114 -15.91 -37.18 -1.78
CA PHE A 114 -14.68 -37.17 -0.99
C PHE A 114 -14.50 -35.84 -0.25
N TYR A 115 -14.72 -34.73 -0.95
CA TYR A 115 -14.59 -33.38 -0.40
C TYR A 115 -15.88 -32.85 0.27
N GLY A 116 -17.02 -33.51 0.07
CA GLY A 116 -18.31 -33.12 0.65
C GLY A 116 -18.93 -31.88 -0.01
N ILE A 117 -18.63 -31.66 -1.29
CA ILE A 117 -19.11 -30.54 -2.12
C ILE A 117 -20.04 -31.06 -3.22
N SER A 118 -20.83 -30.18 -3.84
CA SER A 118 -21.71 -30.55 -4.97
C SER A 118 -22.07 -29.36 -5.87
N SER A 119 -21.23 -28.33 -5.90
CA SER A 119 -21.54 -27.12 -6.65
C SER A 119 -20.29 -26.59 -7.33
N THR A 120 -20.29 -26.63 -8.66
CA THR A 120 -19.23 -26.12 -9.54
C THR A 120 -18.77 -24.69 -9.28
N PHE A 121 -19.68 -23.78 -8.92
CA PHE A 121 -19.41 -22.33 -8.84
C PHE A 121 -19.14 -21.83 -7.42
N LEU A 122 -19.11 -22.73 -6.44
CA LEU A 122 -18.68 -22.35 -5.09
C LEU A 122 -17.16 -22.41 -5.03
N ASP A 123 -16.63 -21.53 -4.20
CA ASP A 123 -15.24 -21.45 -3.77
C ASP A 123 -15.31 -21.82 -2.28
N ALA A 124 -14.94 -23.06 -1.96
CA ALA A 124 -15.29 -23.68 -0.68
C ALA A 124 -14.28 -23.39 0.44
N ASP A 125 -13.02 -23.14 0.13
CA ASP A 125 -11.97 -22.66 1.03
C ASP A 125 -11.71 -21.15 0.93
N SER A 126 -12.31 -20.46 -0.05
CA SER A 126 -12.24 -19.00 -0.23
C SER A 126 -10.88 -18.48 -0.69
N ASP A 127 -10.15 -19.28 -1.47
CA ASP A 127 -8.83 -18.95 -2.02
C ASP A 127 -8.92 -18.16 -3.35
N GLY A 128 -10.10 -18.17 -3.99
CA GLY A 128 -10.37 -17.50 -5.27
C GLY A 128 -10.57 -18.44 -6.46
N LEU A 129 -10.47 -19.76 -6.29
CA LEU A 129 -10.80 -20.76 -7.30
C LEU A 129 -12.20 -21.33 -7.09
N GLU A 130 -12.94 -21.50 -8.19
CA GLU A 130 -14.21 -22.23 -8.14
C GLU A 130 -13.91 -23.74 -8.12
N ASN A 131 -14.68 -24.53 -7.37
CA ASN A 131 -14.52 -26.00 -7.25
C ASN A 131 -14.29 -26.71 -8.59
N ARG A 132 -14.95 -26.25 -9.67
CA ARG A 132 -14.77 -26.82 -11.02
C ARG A 132 -13.37 -26.58 -11.58
N VAL A 133 -12.82 -25.40 -11.33
CA VAL A 133 -11.46 -25.01 -11.74
C VAL A 133 -10.47 -25.87 -10.97
N GLU A 134 -10.66 -26.00 -9.67
CA GLU A 134 -9.83 -26.83 -8.80
C GLU A 134 -9.80 -28.30 -9.22
N TYR A 135 -10.97 -28.87 -9.49
CA TYR A 135 -11.08 -30.22 -10.05
C TYR A 135 -10.29 -30.40 -11.34
N THR A 136 -10.20 -29.35 -12.17
CA THR A 136 -9.44 -29.38 -13.42
C THR A 136 -7.93 -29.23 -13.20
N LEU A 137 -7.54 -28.49 -12.16
CA LEU A 137 -6.14 -28.23 -11.79
C LEU A 137 -5.53 -29.34 -10.91
N GLY A 138 -6.38 -30.16 -10.29
CA GLY A 138 -5.95 -31.20 -9.35
C GLY A 138 -5.72 -30.69 -7.93
N THR A 139 -6.20 -29.48 -7.62
CA THR A 139 -6.13 -28.87 -6.29
C THR A 139 -7.29 -29.35 -5.40
N SER A 140 -7.22 -29.02 -4.11
CA SER A 140 -8.16 -29.45 -3.09
C SER A 140 -9.19 -28.35 -2.78
N PRO A 141 -10.49 -28.56 -3.04
CA PRO A 141 -11.57 -27.56 -2.90
C PRO A 141 -11.96 -27.22 -1.46
N ILE A 142 -11.13 -27.61 -0.50
CA ILE A 142 -11.35 -27.37 0.93
C ILE A 142 -10.04 -27.00 1.63
N ASP A 143 -8.97 -26.78 0.87
CA ASP A 143 -7.63 -26.51 1.33
C ASP A 143 -7.04 -25.42 0.44
N ASP A 144 -6.88 -24.22 0.98
CA ASP A 144 -6.53 -23.03 0.20
C ASP A 144 -5.10 -23.07 -0.36
N ASP A 145 -4.27 -24.03 0.06
CA ASP A 145 -2.86 -24.22 -0.28
C ASP A 145 -2.58 -25.74 -0.44
N SER A 146 -2.81 -26.25 -1.65
CA SER A 146 -2.85 -27.69 -1.92
C SER A 146 -1.50 -28.38 -1.79
N ASP A 147 -0.39 -27.67 -2.04
CA ASP A 147 0.97 -28.21 -1.92
C ASP A 147 1.69 -27.80 -0.62
N ASN A 148 1.05 -26.96 0.20
CA ASN A 148 1.49 -26.52 1.52
C ASN A 148 2.78 -25.70 1.50
N ASP A 149 3.01 -24.91 0.46
CA ASP A 149 4.20 -24.06 0.33
C ASP A 149 4.01 -22.63 0.88
N GLY A 150 2.79 -22.29 1.28
CA GLY A 150 2.40 -21.03 1.89
C GLY A 150 1.81 -20.00 0.93
N MET A 151 1.61 -20.36 -0.35
CA MET A 151 0.90 -19.57 -1.35
C MET A 151 -0.46 -20.23 -1.65
N PRO A 152 -1.57 -19.46 -1.71
CA PRO A 152 -2.87 -20.05 -2.05
C PRO A 152 -2.99 -20.44 -3.52
N ASP A 153 -3.68 -21.55 -3.80
CA ASP A 153 -3.82 -22.11 -5.15
C ASP A 153 -4.36 -21.04 -6.14
N GLY A 154 -5.38 -20.30 -5.73
CA GLY A 154 -5.97 -19.22 -6.52
C GLY A 154 -5.02 -18.08 -6.82
N TRP A 155 -4.14 -17.74 -5.88
CA TRP A 155 -3.11 -16.73 -6.11
C TRP A 155 -2.06 -17.24 -7.09
N GLU A 156 -1.61 -18.48 -6.94
CA GLU A 156 -0.63 -19.09 -7.84
C GLU A 156 -1.14 -19.17 -9.28
N VAL A 157 -2.39 -19.59 -9.48
CA VAL A 157 -3.03 -19.64 -10.81
C VAL A 157 -3.10 -18.25 -11.46
N ASP A 158 -3.51 -17.23 -10.71
CA ASP A 158 -3.55 -15.85 -11.19
C ASP A 158 -2.15 -15.31 -11.56
N ASN A 159 -1.11 -15.88 -10.94
CA ASN A 159 0.29 -15.52 -11.10
C ASN A 159 1.08 -16.47 -12.02
N SER A 160 0.40 -17.40 -12.70
CA SER A 160 1.01 -18.39 -13.62
C SER A 160 2.04 -19.33 -12.96
N LEU A 161 1.90 -19.56 -11.65
CA LEU A 161 2.59 -20.60 -10.89
C LEU A 161 1.79 -21.90 -10.91
N ASN A 162 2.31 -22.95 -10.27
CA ASN A 162 1.72 -24.29 -10.31
C ASN A 162 1.22 -24.73 -8.93
N PRO A 163 -0.10 -24.71 -8.66
CA PRO A 163 -0.70 -24.86 -7.32
C PRO A 163 -0.68 -26.30 -6.76
N VAL A 164 0.15 -27.17 -7.32
CA VAL A 164 0.29 -28.57 -6.88
C VAL A 164 1.76 -28.96 -6.77
N LEU A 165 2.64 -27.96 -6.71
CA LEU A 165 4.08 -28.12 -6.62
C LEU A 165 4.69 -26.97 -5.81
N ASP A 166 5.19 -27.32 -4.62
CA ASP A 166 5.99 -26.42 -3.78
C ASP A 166 7.12 -25.74 -4.58
N ASP A 167 6.85 -24.49 -4.95
CA ASP A 167 7.73 -23.62 -5.72
C ASP A 167 7.95 -22.26 -5.02
N ALA A 168 7.50 -22.12 -3.76
CA ALA A 168 7.71 -20.99 -2.85
C ALA A 168 9.15 -20.43 -2.80
N ASP A 169 10.16 -21.30 -2.88
CA ASP A 169 11.59 -20.94 -2.88
C ASP A 169 12.11 -20.55 -4.29
N GLY A 170 11.28 -20.68 -5.31
CA GLY A 170 11.51 -20.27 -6.69
C GLY A 170 11.54 -18.75 -6.85
N ASP A 171 12.03 -18.32 -8.01
CA ASP A 171 12.17 -16.92 -8.42
C ASP A 171 11.89 -16.89 -9.93
N ILE A 172 10.60 -16.83 -10.27
CA ILE A 172 10.12 -17.06 -11.64
C ILE A 172 10.50 -15.91 -12.59
N ASP A 173 10.64 -14.68 -12.08
CA ASP A 173 11.03 -13.50 -12.86
C ASP A 173 12.51 -13.09 -12.72
N GLY A 174 13.23 -13.64 -11.74
CA GLY A 174 14.68 -13.54 -11.59
C GLY A 174 15.15 -12.29 -10.87
N ASP A 175 14.29 -11.62 -10.09
CA ASP A 175 14.61 -10.38 -9.38
C ASP A 175 15.31 -10.60 -8.02
N GLY A 176 15.40 -11.86 -7.60
CA GLY A 176 16.00 -12.29 -6.34
C GLY A 176 15.06 -12.22 -5.12
N ILE A 177 13.77 -11.97 -5.33
CA ILE A 177 12.67 -12.17 -4.39
C ILE A 177 12.05 -13.54 -4.72
N SER A 178 11.73 -14.33 -3.70
CA SER A 178 11.10 -15.64 -3.95
C SER A 178 9.59 -15.50 -4.11
N ASN A 179 8.95 -16.41 -4.85
CA ASN A 179 7.50 -16.43 -5.10
C ASN A 179 6.69 -16.21 -3.80
N LEU A 180 7.06 -16.90 -2.70
CA LEU A 180 6.40 -16.74 -1.40
C LEU A 180 6.55 -15.34 -0.80
N ASN A 181 7.73 -14.72 -0.91
CA ASN A 181 7.93 -13.36 -0.41
C ASN A 181 7.13 -12.36 -1.22
N GLU A 182 6.98 -12.59 -2.52
CA GLU A 182 6.13 -11.78 -3.38
C GLU A 182 4.66 -11.87 -2.97
N TYR A 183 4.16 -13.09 -2.70
CA TYR A 183 2.81 -13.31 -2.18
C TYR A 183 2.58 -12.56 -0.85
N LEU A 184 3.47 -12.76 0.13
CA LEU A 184 3.36 -12.14 1.47
C LEU A 184 3.39 -10.61 1.43
N GLU A 185 4.06 -10.04 0.42
CA GLU A 185 4.26 -8.60 0.28
C GLU A 185 3.34 -7.95 -0.77
N GLY A 186 2.57 -8.76 -1.50
CA GLY A 186 1.61 -8.33 -2.52
C GLY A 186 2.26 -7.75 -3.77
N THR A 187 3.44 -8.24 -4.15
CA THR A 187 4.09 -7.93 -5.44
C THR A 187 3.68 -8.96 -6.49
N GLY A 188 3.94 -8.68 -7.77
CA GLY A 188 3.53 -9.57 -8.86
C GLY A 188 4.72 -10.34 -9.41
N VAL A 189 4.62 -11.67 -9.42
CA VAL A 189 5.70 -12.62 -9.81
C VAL A 189 6.10 -12.57 -11.29
N SER A 190 5.53 -11.66 -12.07
CA SER A 190 5.82 -11.51 -13.49
C SER A 190 6.46 -10.17 -13.82
N ASN A 191 6.75 -9.37 -12.79
CA ASN A 191 7.38 -8.08 -12.91
C ASN A 191 8.66 -8.09 -12.09
N SER A 192 9.79 -8.30 -12.79
CA SER A 192 11.12 -8.40 -12.19
C SER A 192 11.60 -7.14 -11.46
N GLY A 193 10.77 -6.10 -11.45
CA GLY A 193 11.00 -4.88 -10.70
C GLY A 193 12.26 -4.13 -11.15
N PRO A 194 12.53 -2.99 -10.51
CA PRO A 194 13.73 -2.23 -10.79
C PRO A 194 14.97 -2.89 -10.20
N GLU A 195 16.12 -2.61 -10.81
CA GLU A 195 17.42 -2.99 -10.25
C GLU A 195 17.63 -2.36 -8.86
N LYS A 196 18.27 -3.10 -7.95
CA LYS A 196 18.57 -2.56 -6.61
C LYS A 196 19.40 -1.28 -6.70
N PRO A 197 19.07 -0.23 -5.93
CA PRO A 197 19.83 1.00 -5.96
C PRO A 197 21.26 0.81 -5.45
N LEU A 198 22.18 1.51 -6.11
CA LEU A 198 23.54 1.71 -5.67
C LEU A 198 23.65 3.07 -4.98
N LEU A 199 24.11 3.07 -3.73
CA LEU A 199 24.29 4.28 -2.95
C LEU A 199 25.55 5.03 -3.40
N SER A 200 25.47 6.36 -3.44
CA SER A 200 26.55 7.22 -3.96
C SER A 200 27.04 8.24 -2.93
N LEU A 201 26.12 9.03 -2.37
CA LEU A 201 26.45 10.06 -1.38
C LEU A 201 25.51 9.98 -0.17
N PRO A 202 26.00 10.25 1.05
CA PRO A 202 27.43 10.32 1.42
C PRO A 202 28.14 9.00 1.11
N ALA A 203 29.45 9.04 0.86
CA ALA A 203 30.22 7.83 0.60
C ALA A 203 30.18 6.89 1.82
N ASP A 204 30.27 5.57 1.60
CA ASP A 204 30.28 4.61 2.71
C ASP A 204 31.43 4.88 3.69
N ALA A 205 31.13 4.72 4.98
CA ALA A 205 31.98 5.05 6.12
C ALA A 205 32.46 6.51 6.12
N ALA A 206 31.70 7.44 5.54
CA ALA A 206 32.00 8.87 5.62
C ALA A 206 32.07 9.33 7.08
N THR A 207 33.01 10.22 7.39
CA THR A 207 33.16 10.81 8.73
C THR A 207 33.02 12.31 8.66
N GLY A 208 32.48 12.92 9.71
CA GLY A 208 32.23 14.36 9.75
C GLY A 208 31.06 14.80 8.87
N ALA A 209 30.10 13.90 8.62
CA ALA A 209 28.90 14.24 7.86
C ALA A 209 28.08 15.33 8.57
N ALA A 210 27.41 16.17 7.78
CA ALA A 210 26.44 17.14 8.28
C ALA A 210 25.29 16.45 9.05
N LEU A 211 24.55 17.18 9.88
CA LEU A 211 23.37 16.65 10.59
C LEU A 211 22.11 16.57 9.70
N ALA A 212 22.15 17.20 8.53
CA ALA A 212 21.15 17.09 7.47
C ALA A 212 21.84 16.81 6.12
N PRO A 213 22.54 15.67 5.94
CA PRO A 213 23.19 15.37 4.69
C PRO A 213 22.15 14.97 3.63
N GLN A 214 22.54 15.12 2.36
CA GLN A 214 21.77 14.62 1.24
C GLN A 214 22.21 13.18 0.93
N LEU A 215 21.26 12.25 0.98
CA LEU A 215 21.37 10.88 0.51
C LEU A 215 21.13 10.86 -1.00
N VAL A 216 21.94 10.11 -1.74
CA VAL A 216 21.89 10.05 -3.21
C VAL A 216 22.16 8.64 -3.70
N THR A 217 21.34 8.16 -4.62
CA THR A 217 21.48 6.88 -5.33
C THR A 217 21.92 7.07 -6.79
N ASN A 218 22.19 5.98 -7.49
CA ASN A 218 22.31 5.97 -8.94
C ASN A 218 20.98 6.32 -9.64
N ALA A 219 21.04 6.45 -10.96
CA ALA A 219 19.84 6.52 -11.77
C ALA A 219 19.06 5.20 -11.66
N TYR A 220 17.75 5.30 -11.77
CA TYR A 220 16.85 4.15 -11.81
C TYR A 220 17.05 3.37 -13.12
N GLU A 221 17.09 2.04 -12.99
CA GLU A 221 17.20 1.09 -14.09
C GLU A 221 16.24 -0.06 -13.82
N ASP A 222 15.64 -0.57 -14.89
CA ASP A 222 14.53 -1.51 -14.88
C ASP A 222 14.55 -2.26 -16.20
N GLN A 223 14.42 -3.58 -16.15
CA GLN A 223 14.66 -4.44 -17.31
C GLN A 223 13.55 -4.31 -18.37
N GLU A 224 12.31 -4.15 -17.92
CA GLU A 224 11.12 -3.94 -18.70
C GLU A 224 10.99 -2.48 -19.16
N ASN A 225 11.85 -1.61 -18.62
CA ASN A 225 11.90 -0.17 -18.84
C ASN A 225 10.60 0.50 -18.37
N ASP A 226 10.08 0.03 -17.24
CA ASP A 226 9.02 0.70 -16.51
C ASP A 226 9.52 2.00 -15.87
N ALA A 227 8.59 2.90 -15.56
CA ALA A 227 8.94 4.19 -15.01
C ALA A 227 9.14 4.12 -13.49
N HIS A 228 10.12 4.86 -12.98
CA HIS A 228 10.33 5.02 -11.55
C HIS A 228 9.13 5.75 -10.90
N LYS A 229 8.39 5.06 -10.05
CA LYS A 229 7.21 5.57 -9.35
C LYS A 229 7.56 6.26 -8.03
N LYS A 230 8.38 5.61 -7.21
CA LYS A 230 8.78 6.10 -5.90
C LYS A 230 10.07 5.43 -5.40
N THR A 231 10.70 6.06 -4.41
CA THR A 231 11.83 5.49 -3.68
C THR A 231 11.52 5.45 -2.21
N GLN A 232 11.79 4.33 -1.56
CA GLN A 232 11.72 4.22 -0.11
C GLN A 232 13.13 4.30 0.49
N TRP A 233 13.24 5.04 1.58
CA TRP A 233 14.48 5.32 2.29
C TRP A 233 14.34 4.88 3.74
N GLN A 234 15.41 4.31 4.30
CA GLN A 234 15.49 4.00 5.72
C GLN A 234 16.82 4.47 6.31
N ILE A 235 16.77 4.96 7.54
CA ILE A 235 17.94 5.32 8.35
C ILE A 235 17.83 4.62 9.68
N SER A 236 18.92 4.03 10.14
CA SER A 236 18.98 3.28 11.38
C SER A 236 20.26 3.50 12.16
N THR A 237 20.21 3.23 13.46
CA THR A 237 21.40 3.10 14.32
C THR A 237 22.08 1.74 14.17
N GLU A 238 21.49 0.79 13.44
CA GLU A 238 22.06 -0.54 13.16
C GLU A 238 22.14 -0.82 11.66
N SER A 239 23.10 -1.66 11.27
CA SER A 239 23.33 -2.00 9.85
C SER A 239 22.35 -3.03 9.30
N THR A 240 21.62 -3.74 10.16
CA THR A 240 20.74 -4.85 9.78
C THR A 240 19.29 -4.41 9.53
N PHE A 241 18.87 -3.24 10.05
CA PHE A 241 17.50 -2.72 9.92
C PHE A 241 16.43 -3.71 10.39
N THR A 242 16.75 -4.50 11.40
CA THR A 242 15.93 -5.59 11.94
C THR A 242 15.14 -5.20 13.18
N ILE A 243 15.61 -4.21 13.93
CA ILE A 243 15.00 -3.72 15.16
C ILE A 243 14.22 -2.43 14.81
N PRO A 244 12.88 -2.44 14.82
CA PRO A 244 12.07 -1.27 14.45
C PRO A 244 12.39 -0.02 15.28
N ALA A 245 12.66 -0.18 16.58
CA ALA A 245 13.03 0.92 17.48
C ALA A 245 14.38 1.59 17.13
N ASN A 246 15.23 0.94 16.32
CA ASN A 246 16.48 1.50 15.83
C ASN A 246 16.32 2.20 14.48
N ILE A 247 15.14 2.11 13.85
CA ILE A 247 14.81 2.88 12.65
C ILE A 247 14.47 4.31 13.11
N LEU A 248 15.21 5.27 12.59
CA LEU A 248 15.04 6.69 12.92
C LEU A 248 14.17 7.42 11.91
N LEU A 249 14.15 6.90 10.68
CA LEU A 249 13.39 7.47 9.59
C LEU A 249 13.08 6.35 8.61
N GLU A 250 11.81 6.25 8.22
CA GLU A 250 11.33 5.41 7.14
C GLU A 250 10.38 6.23 6.29
N PHE A 251 10.73 6.44 5.03
CA PHE A 251 10.09 7.48 4.25
C PHE A 251 10.05 7.17 2.75
N GLU A 252 9.02 7.65 2.04
CA GLU A 252 8.82 7.45 0.59
C GLU A 252 8.80 8.77 -0.21
N THR A 253 9.66 8.88 -1.22
CA THR A 253 9.71 10.05 -2.13
C THR A 253 9.09 9.73 -3.48
N TYR A 254 8.26 10.65 -3.99
CA TYR A 254 7.58 10.53 -5.30
C TYR A 254 8.11 11.48 -6.36
N ASP A 255 8.75 12.58 -5.97
CA ASP A 255 9.26 13.62 -6.88
C ASP A 255 10.80 13.63 -6.93
N SER A 256 11.45 13.50 -5.78
CA SER A 256 12.90 13.36 -5.65
C SER A 256 13.31 11.89 -5.59
N LEU A 257 13.23 11.22 -6.74
CA LEU A 257 13.36 9.76 -6.85
C LEU A 257 14.79 9.20 -6.70
N THR A 258 15.82 10.04 -6.60
CA THR A 258 17.20 9.56 -6.46
C THR A 258 18.00 10.28 -5.40
N HIS A 259 17.33 11.15 -4.63
CA HIS A 259 17.97 11.88 -3.55
C HIS A 259 16.98 12.28 -2.46
N LEU A 260 17.44 12.23 -1.22
CA LEU A 260 16.69 12.66 -0.04
C LEU A 260 17.60 13.53 0.84
N THR A 261 17.19 14.76 1.12
CA THR A 261 17.83 15.55 2.18
C THR A 261 17.25 15.12 3.51
N ILE A 262 18.08 14.61 4.41
CA ILE A 262 17.62 14.19 5.74
C ILE A 262 17.09 15.43 6.48
N PRO A 263 15.86 15.37 7.05
CA PRO A 263 15.34 16.46 7.86
C PRO A 263 16.27 16.79 9.04
N GLN A 264 16.31 18.06 9.45
CA GLN A 264 17.07 18.45 10.65
C GLN A 264 16.53 17.73 11.89
N PHE A 265 17.42 17.49 12.87
CA PHE A 265 17.16 16.83 14.16
C PHE A 265 16.88 15.33 14.16
N ILE A 266 16.85 14.68 12.98
CA ILE A 266 16.87 13.22 12.90
C ILE A 266 18.22 12.67 13.39
N LEU A 267 19.32 13.26 12.92
CA LEU A 267 20.68 12.85 13.29
C LEU A 267 21.25 13.68 14.45
N ASP A 268 21.93 13.01 15.37
CA ASP A 268 22.67 13.62 16.46
C ASP A 268 24.17 13.71 16.11
N PRO A 269 24.93 14.66 16.70
CA PRO A 269 26.37 14.73 16.52
C PRO A 269 27.09 13.53 17.14
N ASN A 270 28.28 13.22 16.61
CA ASN A 270 29.17 12.16 17.08
C ASN A 270 28.50 10.77 17.16
N LYS A 271 27.64 10.43 16.20
CA LYS A 271 27.02 9.11 16.08
C LYS A 271 27.18 8.54 14.67
N THR A 272 27.23 7.22 14.61
CA THR A 272 27.23 6.49 13.34
C THR A 272 25.83 6.00 13.05
N TYR A 273 25.41 6.19 11.80
CA TYR A 273 24.13 5.76 11.27
C TYR A 273 24.34 4.95 9.99
N TYR A 274 23.37 4.10 9.70
CA TYR A 274 23.29 3.31 8.49
C TYR A 274 22.07 3.73 7.71
N TRP A 275 22.16 3.74 6.39
CA TRP A 275 21.03 4.06 5.54
C TRP A 275 20.98 3.17 4.31
N ARG A 276 19.77 2.94 3.81
CA ARG A 276 19.50 2.15 2.60
C ARG A 276 18.29 2.72 1.85
N ALA A 277 18.21 2.37 0.57
CA ALA A 277 17.09 2.74 -0.29
C ALA A 277 16.60 1.53 -1.08
N ARG A 278 15.37 1.60 -1.60
CA ARG A 278 14.85 0.70 -2.65
C ARG A 278 13.92 1.45 -3.59
N PHE A 279 13.87 1.01 -4.84
CA PHE A 279 13.06 1.60 -5.89
C PHE A 279 11.75 0.85 -6.09
N PHE A 280 10.76 1.55 -6.63
CA PHE A 280 9.49 0.99 -7.07
C PHE A 280 9.16 1.52 -8.46
N ASP A 281 8.67 0.63 -9.31
CA ASP A 281 8.19 0.96 -10.64
C ASP A 281 6.69 1.35 -10.63
N ILE A 282 6.15 1.69 -11.80
CA ILE A 282 4.74 2.07 -11.98
C ILE A 282 3.75 0.91 -11.89
N LEU A 283 4.20 -0.33 -12.09
CA LEU A 283 3.44 -1.57 -11.98
C LEU A 283 3.53 -2.21 -10.59
N ASP A 284 4.11 -1.48 -9.62
CA ASP A 284 4.31 -1.91 -8.23
C ASP A 284 5.35 -3.03 -8.05
N GLY A 285 6.18 -3.30 -9.05
CA GLY A 285 7.42 -4.06 -8.87
C GLY A 285 8.43 -3.24 -8.06
N ARG A 286 9.24 -3.95 -7.29
CA ARG A 286 10.11 -3.34 -6.29
C ARG A 286 11.49 -3.93 -6.37
N SER A 287 12.50 -3.11 -6.12
CA SER A 287 13.85 -3.62 -6.03
C SER A 287 14.11 -4.26 -4.67
N LEU A 288 15.13 -5.13 -4.61
CA LEU A 288 15.82 -5.41 -3.35
C LEU A 288 16.34 -4.11 -2.69
N TRP A 289 16.53 -4.15 -1.37
CA TRP A 289 17.22 -3.07 -0.67
C TRP A 289 18.67 -2.95 -1.15
N SER A 290 19.16 -1.71 -1.26
CA SER A 290 20.58 -1.45 -1.45
C SER A 290 21.42 -2.03 -0.31
N ASP A 291 22.67 -2.41 -0.62
CA ASP A 291 23.67 -2.64 0.43
C ASP A 291 23.85 -1.35 1.26
N PRO A 292 23.72 -1.42 2.60
CA PRO A 292 23.63 -0.22 3.42
C PRO A 292 24.95 0.53 3.49
N PHE A 293 24.90 1.85 3.37
CA PHE A 293 26.05 2.72 3.62
C PHE A 293 26.00 3.24 5.05
N SER A 294 27.19 3.49 5.59
CA SER A 294 27.36 4.09 6.91
C SER A 294 27.88 5.52 6.82
N LEU A 295 27.48 6.36 7.77
CA LEU A 295 28.05 7.69 7.97
C LEU A 295 28.20 7.98 9.46
N THR A 296 29.28 8.66 9.83
CA THR A 296 29.50 9.22 11.17
C THR A 296 29.36 10.74 11.09
N THR A 297 28.43 11.28 11.86
CA THR A 297 28.17 12.72 11.93
C THR A 297 29.34 13.48 12.56
N LEU A 298 29.39 14.77 12.27
CA LEU A 298 30.28 15.74 12.89
C LEU A 298 30.25 15.69 14.43
N MET A 299 31.40 15.98 15.06
CA MET A 299 31.63 15.80 16.50
C MET A 299 30.71 16.63 17.40
N VAL A 300 30.37 17.84 16.96
CA VAL A 300 29.58 18.83 17.72
C VAL A 300 28.69 19.58 16.75
N ASN A 301 27.46 19.92 17.15
CA ASN A 301 26.58 20.74 16.33
C ASN A 301 27.21 22.15 16.16
N PRO A 302 27.52 22.63 14.95
CA PRO A 302 28.13 23.95 14.76
C PRO A 302 27.20 25.11 15.11
N GLU A 303 25.89 24.87 15.21
CA GLU A 303 24.92 25.88 15.62
C GLU A 303 24.72 25.95 17.14
N ASP A 304 25.15 24.93 17.89
CA ASP A 304 24.92 24.75 19.33
C ASP A 304 26.23 24.29 19.98
N SER A 305 27.10 25.26 20.29
CA SER A 305 28.47 24.98 20.73
C SER A 305 28.53 24.42 22.15
N ASP A 306 27.55 24.76 22.99
CA ASP A 306 27.47 24.28 24.37
C ASP A 306 26.69 22.96 24.51
N GLY A 307 26.00 22.53 23.45
CA GLY A 307 25.28 21.27 23.36
C GLY A 307 24.02 21.24 24.20
N ASN A 308 23.43 22.41 24.50
CA ASN A 308 22.24 22.50 25.35
C ASN A 308 20.94 22.28 24.57
N GLY A 309 21.00 22.13 23.25
CA GLY A 309 19.84 21.90 22.38
C GLY A 309 19.18 23.16 21.83
N VAL A 310 19.75 24.34 22.04
CA VAL A 310 19.27 25.62 21.51
C VAL A 310 20.41 26.25 20.71
N PRO A 311 20.20 26.68 19.45
CA PRO A 311 21.25 27.34 18.69
C PRO A 311 21.81 28.58 19.41
N ASP A 312 23.13 28.75 19.43
CA ASP A 312 23.84 29.83 20.15
C ASP A 312 23.29 31.22 19.79
N ILE A 313 22.92 31.43 18.51
CA ILE A 313 22.39 32.71 18.02
C ILE A 313 20.94 32.99 18.47
N GLN A 314 20.23 31.96 18.94
CA GLN A 314 18.84 32.00 19.38
C GLN A 314 18.70 31.83 20.90
N GLN A 315 19.83 31.67 21.59
CA GLN A 315 19.89 31.41 23.02
C GLN A 315 19.51 32.67 23.80
N VAL A 316 18.71 32.50 24.86
CA VAL A 316 18.38 33.58 25.79
C VAL A 316 19.50 33.74 26.82
N THR A 317 20.22 34.86 26.73
CA THR A 317 21.33 35.18 27.64
C THR A 317 20.93 36.07 28.82
N ASP A 318 19.79 36.76 28.72
CA ASP A 318 19.25 37.63 29.77
C ASP A 318 18.08 36.92 30.44
N GLY A 319 18.32 36.32 31.61
CA GLY A 319 17.34 35.55 32.38
C GLY A 319 16.30 36.44 33.07
N THR A 320 15.63 37.27 32.30
CA THR A 320 14.59 38.23 32.73
C THR A 320 13.24 37.97 32.04
N ILE A 321 13.18 36.98 31.17
CA ILE A 321 11.97 36.58 30.46
C ILE A 321 11.17 35.61 31.35
N ASP A 322 9.87 35.86 31.45
CA ASP A 322 8.88 35.03 32.13
C ASP A 322 7.68 34.90 31.15
N LEU A 323 7.67 33.82 30.37
CA LEU A 323 6.68 33.55 29.32
C LEU A 323 5.42 32.89 29.88
N ASP A 324 5.56 32.04 30.90
CA ASP A 324 4.44 31.34 31.53
C ASP A 324 3.71 32.17 32.61
N ASN A 325 4.30 33.30 33.00
CA ASN A 325 3.85 34.23 34.03
C ASN A 325 3.67 33.57 35.40
N ASP A 326 4.53 32.60 35.73
CA ASP A 326 4.55 31.95 37.04
C ASP A 326 5.23 32.80 38.13
N GLY A 327 5.86 33.92 37.73
CA GLY A 327 6.55 34.86 38.60
C GLY A 327 8.04 34.55 38.79
N TYR A 328 8.56 33.54 38.11
CA TYR A 328 9.97 33.21 38.01
C TYR A 328 10.45 33.39 36.56
N PHE A 329 11.73 33.69 36.40
CA PHE A 329 12.29 33.78 35.06
C PHE A 329 12.53 32.38 34.48
N ASP A 330 12.21 32.24 33.20
CA ASP A 330 12.41 31.03 32.42
C ASP A 330 13.89 30.67 32.32
N VAL A 331 14.20 29.42 32.69
CA VAL A 331 15.56 28.86 32.57
C VAL A 331 15.46 27.50 31.88
N SER A 332 16.26 27.31 30.83
CA SER A 332 16.34 26.03 30.12
C SER A 332 16.70 24.89 31.06
N SER A 333 15.98 23.78 30.91
CA SER A 333 16.12 22.55 31.69
C SER A 333 16.04 21.33 30.77
N SER A 334 15.95 20.12 31.34
CA SER A 334 15.79 18.90 30.55
C SER A 334 14.45 18.82 29.82
N THR A 335 13.38 19.41 30.37
CA THR A 335 12.02 19.37 29.79
C THR A 335 11.50 20.73 29.37
N TYR A 336 12.31 21.78 29.52
CA TYR A 336 11.96 23.14 29.11
C TYR A 336 13.09 23.75 28.30
N LYS A 337 12.79 24.32 27.14
CA LYS A 337 13.76 25.12 26.37
C LYS A 337 13.12 26.42 25.92
N MET A 338 13.93 27.45 25.76
CA MET A 338 13.48 28.76 25.28
C MET A 338 14.38 29.28 24.17
N VAL A 339 13.74 29.89 23.16
CA VAL A 339 14.36 30.51 22.00
C VAL A 339 13.94 31.97 21.93
N SER A 340 14.86 32.85 21.52
CA SER A 340 14.58 34.24 21.20
C SER A 340 15.20 34.63 19.86
N THR A 341 14.39 35.23 18.99
CA THR A 341 14.80 35.78 17.69
C THR A 341 14.20 37.16 17.54
N ASN A 342 14.94 38.18 17.08
CA ASN A 342 14.37 39.50 16.71
C ASN A 342 13.35 40.13 17.71
N ASN A 343 13.58 40.03 19.03
CA ASN A 343 12.71 40.49 20.12
C ASN A 343 11.37 39.76 20.29
N ILE A 344 11.20 38.60 19.66
CA ILE A 344 10.15 37.65 19.96
C ILE A 344 10.80 36.42 20.62
N SER A 345 10.09 35.84 21.57
CA SER A 345 10.56 34.67 22.32
C SER A 345 9.43 33.68 22.50
N PHE A 346 9.80 32.40 22.49
CA PHE A 346 8.90 31.31 22.84
C PHE A 346 9.63 30.24 23.64
N GLY A 347 8.88 29.59 24.52
CA GLY A 347 9.34 28.51 25.38
C GLY A 347 8.55 27.25 25.09
N LEU A 348 9.20 26.10 25.12
CA LEU A 348 8.58 24.79 24.95
C LEU A 348 8.76 23.99 26.22
N GLU A 349 7.63 23.62 26.83
CA GLU A 349 7.54 22.78 28.01
C GLU A 349 7.01 21.40 27.63
N GLY A 350 7.83 20.37 27.83
CA GLY A 350 7.43 18.98 27.76
C GLY A 350 6.72 18.55 29.03
N SER A 351 5.56 17.93 28.89
CA SER A 351 4.75 17.38 29.98
C SER A 351 4.13 16.05 29.56
N ASN A 352 3.67 15.24 30.52
CA ASN A 352 2.94 13.97 30.30
C ASN A 352 3.52 13.07 29.19
N ASN A 353 4.29 12.06 29.61
CA ASN A 353 5.04 11.14 28.75
C ASN A 353 6.22 11.76 28.02
N VAL A 354 6.59 13.03 28.27
CA VAL A 354 7.81 13.65 27.75
C VAL A 354 8.93 13.53 28.78
N THR A 355 10.02 12.85 28.42
CA THR A 355 11.20 12.66 29.27
C THR A 355 12.29 13.71 29.04
N GLY A 356 12.27 14.36 27.87
CA GLY A 356 13.21 15.41 27.56
C GLY A 356 12.82 16.22 26.33
N VAL A 357 13.19 17.49 26.34
CA VAL A 357 13.27 18.34 25.16
C VAL A 357 14.74 18.38 24.79
N ASP A 358 15.08 17.78 23.65
CA ASP A 358 16.47 17.63 23.20
C ASP A 358 16.91 18.81 22.33
N PHE A 359 16.02 19.30 21.45
CA PHE A 359 16.30 20.47 20.62
C PHE A 359 15.09 21.40 20.49
N LEU A 360 15.35 22.71 20.40
CA LEU A 360 14.38 23.74 20.08
C LEU A 360 15.02 24.83 19.20
N LYS A 361 14.40 25.15 18.07
CA LYS A 361 14.87 26.17 17.12
C LYS A 361 13.69 26.91 16.48
N SER A 362 13.88 28.19 16.19
CA SER A 362 13.05 28.97 15.28
C SER A 362 13.70 28.94 13.89
N ILE A 363 12.94 28.56 12.87
CA ILE A 363 13.35 28.63 11.46
C ILE A 363 12.69 29.85 10.86
N ASP A 364 13.49 30.70 10.19
CA ASP A 364 12.96 31.79 9.41
C ASP A 364 12.13 31.21 8.26
N PRO A 365 10.85 31.59 8.12
CA PRO A 365 10.03 31.10 7.02
C PRO A 365 10.70 31.30 5.65
N ASP A 366 11.48 32.36 5.46
CA ASP A 366 12.15 32.66 4.19
C ASP A 366 13.27 31.68 3.83
N ASP A 367 13.79 30.92 4.81
CA ASP A 367 14.73 29.83 4.59
C ASP A 367 14.04 28.55 4.06
N ILE A 368 12.70 28.50 4.10
CA ILE A 368 11.90 27.40 3.57
C ILE A 368 11.58 27.70 2.09
N SER A 369 12.25 26.98 1.19
CA SER A 369 12.08 27.15 -0.25
C SER A 369 10.69 26.75 -0.77
N ASP A 370 9.99 25.88 -0.05
CA ASP A 370 8.63 25.50 -0.40
C ASP A 370 7.62 26.59 0.01
N THR A 371 7.14 27.29 -1.02
CA THR A 371 6.14 28.36 -0.90
C THR A 371 4.70 27.86 -1.12
N PHE A 372 4.49 26.63 -1.57
CA PHE A 372 3.16 26.15 -1.92
C PHE A 372 2.34 25.85 -0.65
N GLY A 373 1.24 26.57 -0.47
CA GLY A 373 0.41 26.45 0.74
C GLY A 373 1.04 27.06 1.99
N LYS A 374 2.21 27.72 1.87
CA LYS A 374 2.88 28.39 2.98
C LYS A 374 2.00 29.51 3.55
N PRO A 375 1.78 29.56 4.89
CA PRO A 375 1.07 30.66 5.52
C PRO A 375 1.75 32.00 5.25
N SER A 376 0.95 33.05 5.03
CA SER A 376 1.46 34.38 4.66
C SER A 376 2.19 35.11 5.78
N ASP A 377 2.01 34.68 7.04
CA ASP A 377 2.61 35.30 8.21
C ASP A 377 2.79 34.25 9.33
N LEU A 378 4.06 33.99 9.66
CA LEU A 378 4.52 33.10 10.73
C LEU A 378 5.39 33.95 11.66
N ALA A 379 4.73 34.73 12.52
CA ALA A 379 5.39 35.73 13.35
C ALA A 379 6.55 35.17 14.19
N PHE A 380 6.44 33.92 14.67
CA PHE A 380 7.47 33.22 15.46
C PHE A 380 8.41 32.33 14.64
N GLY A 381 8.32 32.43 13.31
CA GLY A 381 8.89 31.46 12.39
C GLY A 381 8.23 30.10 12.53
N LEU A 382 8.89 29.09 11.96
CA LEU A 382 8.53 27.70 12.20
C LEU A 382 9.31 27.20 13.41
N ILE A 383 8.59 26.69 14.40
CA ILE A 383 9.13 26.14 15.63
C ILE A 383 9.48 24.69 15.37
N GLN A 384 10.77 24.39 15.29
CA GLN A 384 11.26 23.04 15.12
C GLN A 384 11.79 22.51 16.45
N PHE A 385 11.32 21.33 16.85
CA PHE A 385 11.76 20.69 18.09
C PHE A 385 11.96 19.18 17.96
N LYS A 386 12.77 18.64 18.88
CA LYS A 386 12.99 17.20 19.10
C LYS A 386 12.71 16.90 20.56
N ILE A 387 11.78 15.99 20.84
CA ILE A 387 11.46 15.54 22.20
C ILE A 387 11.62 14.02 22.31
N ARG A 388 11.88 13.54 23.53
CA ARG A 388 11.88 12.12 23.88
C ARG A 388 10.64 11.76 24.69
N VAL A 389 10.06 10.60 24.42
CA VAL A 389 8.90 10.09 25.16
C VAL A 389 9.26 8.95 26.11
N ASP A 390 8.38 8.65 27.07
CA ASP A 390 8.57 7.60 28.08
C ASP A 390 8.60 6.19 27.45
N ASN A 391 7.64 5.89 26.56
CA ASN A 391 7.56 4.64 25.82
C ASN A 391 7.33 4.90 24.33
N ILE A 392 7.79 3.97 23.50
CA ILE A 392 7.59 4.01 22.05
C ILE A 392 6.09 4.00 21.74
N GLY A 393 5.65 4.93 20.90
CA GLY A 393 4.26 5.14 20.50
C GLY A 393 3.43 5.99 21.47
N ASP A 394 4.03 6.54 22.54
CA ASP A 394 3.31 7.35 23.51
C ASP A 394 2.78 8.66 22.92
N THR A 395 1.67 9.13 23.50
CA THR A 395 1.19 10.50 23.26
C THR A 395 1.88 11.46 24.22
N ALA A 396 2.69 12.36 23.67
CA ALA A 396 3.35 13.46 24.35
C ALA A 396 2.44 14.69 24.49
N GLN A 397 2.56 15.43 25.59
CA GLN A 397 1.97 16.77 25.71
C GLN A 397 3.06 17.84 25.74
N VAL A 398 2.98 18.77 24.80
CA VAL A 398 3.91 19.88 24.73
C VAL A 398 3.15 21.17 24.84
N LYS A 399 3.53 22.04 25.77
CA LYS A 399 2.96 23.38 25.88
C LYS A 399 3.99 24.41 25.42
N ILE A 400 3.58 25.25 24.48
CA ILE A 400 4.43 26.31 23.94
C ILE A 400 3.90 27.64 24.45
N TYR A 401 4.78 28.47 25.01
CA TYR A 401 4.49 29.81 25.52
C TYR A 401 5.07 30.86 24.58
N PHE A 402 4.34 31.96 24.37
CA PHE A 402 4.70 33.03 23.44
C PHE A 402 4.80 34.36 24.15
N SER A 403 5.85 35.12 23.82
CA SER A 403 6.03 36.51 24.29
C SER A 403 4.92 37.47 23.85
N GLN A 404 4.17 37.12 22.79
CA GLN A 404 3.08 37.92 22.21
C GLN A 404 1.92 37.00 21.79
N PRO A 405 0.67 37.50 21.75
CA PRO A 405 -0.47 36.69 21.30
C PRO A 405 -0.32 36.18 19.87
N VAL A 406 -0.73 34.93 19.64
CA VAL A 406 -0.74 34.27 18.33
C VAL A 406 -2.15 34.04 17.79
N GLY A 407 -2.28 33.68 16.51
CA GLY A 407 -3.54 33.25 15.91
C GLY A 407 -4.03 31.91 16.45
N THR A 408 -5.23 31.51 16.03
CA THR A 408 -5.90 30.27 16.48
C THR A 408 -5.71 29.10 15.51
N THR A 409 -4.68 29.16 14.66
CA THR A 409 -4.38 28.14 13.66
C THR A 409 -2.97 27.62 13.91
N TRP A 410 -2.81 26.30 13.89
CA TRP A 410 -1.51 25.65 14.02
C TRP A 410 -1.15 24.99 12.70
N TYR A 411 -0.05 25.43 12.10
CA TYR A 411 0.46 24.90 10.85
C TYR A 411 1.59 23.92 11.10
N LYS A 412 1.66 22.89 10.26
CA LYS A 412 2.80 21.97 10.18
C LYS A 412 3.46 22.08 8.81
N TYR A 413 4.77 21.91 8.78
CA TYR A 413 5.52 21.80 7.55
C TYR A 413 6.33 20.51 7.57
N ASP A 414 6.14 19.69 6.54
CA ASP A 414 6.96 18.52 6.27
C ASP A 414 7.60 18.69 4.89
N LEU A 415 8.83 18.20 4.72
CA LEU A 415 9.60 18.36 3.48
C LEU A 415 8.95 17.68 2.27
N ILE A 416 8.04 16.73 2.49
CA ILE A 416 7.42 15.94 1.43
C ILE A 416 5.93 16.26 1.27
N ASN A 417 5.20 16.39 2.36
CA ASN A 417 3.78 16.70 2.34
C ASN A 417 3.49 18.20 2.24
N GLY A 418 4.52 19.04 2.44
CA GLY A 418 4.44 20.49 2.43
C GLY A 418 3.65 21.04 3.62
N TRP A 419 2.99 22.17 3.39
CA TRP A 419 2.26 22.89 4.44
C TRP A 419 0.86 22.32 4.69
N THR A 420 0.52 22.12 5.97
CA THR A 420 -0.80 21.64 6.42
C THR A 420 -1.34 22.46 7.60
N ASP A 421 -2.66 22.56 7.71
CA ASP A 421 -3.34 23.14 8.87
C ASP A 421 -3.67 22.03 9.87
N TYR A 422 -2.76 21.82 10.80
CA TYR A 422 -2.84 20.77 11.80
C TYR A 422 -3.99 20.99 12.79
N SER A 423 -4.30 22.25 13.13
CA SER A 423 -5.43 22.56 14.03
C SER A 423 -6.78 22.21 13.43
N ARG A 424 -6.92 22.28 12.11
CA ARG A 424 -8.12 21.85 11.39
C ARG A 424 -8.20 20.34 11.27
N ASP A 425 -7.07 19.68 10.99
CA ASP A 425 -7.03 18.24 10.76
C ASP A 425 -7.09 17.43 12.06
N TYR A 426 -6.55 17.98 13.17
CA TYR A 426 -6.52 17.37 14.50
C TYR A 426 -6.98 18.36 15.60
N PRO A 427 -8.26 18.75 15.62
CA PRO A 427 -8.76 19.77 16.54
C PRO A 427 -8.69 19.36 18.03
N ALA A 428 -8.66 18.05 18.33
CA ALA A 428 -8.48 17.56 19.70
C ALA A 428 -7.01 17.60 20.16
N SER A 429 -6.08 17.79 19.23
CA SER A 429 -4.64 17.77 19.50
C SER A 429 -4.03 19.17 19.69
N VAL A 430 -4.83 20.23 19.54
CA VAL A 430 -4.38 21.62 19.64
C VAL A 430 -5.35 22.40 20.52
N GLU A 431 -4.83 23.01 21.58
CA GLU A 431 -5.63 23.85 22.49
C GLU A 431 -4.91 25.18 22.71
N PHE A 432 -5.47 26.27 22.17
CA PHE A 432 -4.96 27.62 22.37
C PHE A 432 -5.50 28.21 23.68
N SER A 433 -4.65 28.95 24.41
CA SER A 433 -5.10 29.73 25.56
C SER A 433 -5.94 30.93 25.12
N SER A 434 -6.83 31.38 26.01
CA SER A 434 -7.76 32.47 25.72
C SER A 434 -7.09 33.84 25.51
N ASP A 435 -5.88 34.02 26.05
CA ASP A 435 -5.04 35.20 25.83
C ASP A 435 -4.13 35.09 24.59
N GLY A 436 -4.16 33.94 23.89
CA GLY A 436 -3.33 33.65 22.74
C GLY A 436 -1.84 33.53 23.04
N LYS A 437 -1.43 33.44 24.32
CA LYS A 437 0.00 33.38 24.70
C LYS A 437 0.53 31.97 24.94
N SER A 438 -0.30 30.94 24.80
CA SER A 438 0.17 29.57 24.82
C SER A 438 -0.69 28.64 23.97
N VAL A 439 -0.09 27.52 23.57
CA VAL A 439 -0.77 26.42 22.91
C VAL A 439 -0.34 25.11 23.54
N LEU A 440 -1.28 24.21 23.80
CA LEU A 440 -1.02 22.83 24.18
C LEU A 440 -1.19 21.94 22.95
N LEU A 441 -0.15 21.17 22.66
CA LEU A 441 -0.10 20.19 21.59
C LEU A 441 -0.11 18.78 22.17
N ARG A 442 -0.88 17.89 21.54
CA ARG A 442 -0.86 16.44 21.79
C ARG A 442 -0.29 15.76 20.55
N LEU A 443 0.87 15.15 20.69
CA LEU A 443 1.65 14.56 19.60
C LEU A 443 1.82 13.08 19.88
N VAL A 444 1.83 12.24 18.85
CA VAL A 444 1.98 10.78 18.99
C VAL A 444 3.25 10.35 18.27
N ASP A 445 4.16 9.68 18.99
CA ASP A 445 5.38 9.06 18.45
C ASP A 445 5.02 8.01 17.40
N GLY A 446 5.52 8.17 16.17
CA GLY A 446 5.12 7.39 15.01
C GLY A 446 3.70 7.67 14.48
N GLY A 447 3.11 8.81 14.84
CA GLY A 447 1.72 9.12 14.54
C GLY A 447 1.43 10.60 14.31
N ALA A 448 0.25 11.03 14.76
CA ALA A 448 -0.21 12.39 14.49
C ALA A 448 0.72 13.43 15.12
N GLY A 449 1.30 14.26 14.27
CA GLY A 449 2.14 15.37 14.66
C GLY A 449 3.60 15.04 14.87
N ASP A 450 4.02 13.83 14.51
CA ASP A 450 5.41 13.43 14.40
C ASP A 450 5.81 13.41 12.93
N SER A 451 6.83 14.19 12.57
CA SER A 451 7.18 14.48 11.18
C SER A 451 7.95 13.35 10.52
N ASP A 452 8.68 12.52 11.28
CA ASP A 452 9.36 11.36 10.72
C ASP A 452 8.43 10.15 10.58
N GLY A 453 7.31 10.14 11.32
CA GLY A 453 6.30 9.10 11.27
C GLY A 453 6.74 7.76 11.85
N VAL A 454 7.88 7.69 12.55
CA VAL A 454 8.44 6.44 13.07
C VAL A 454 8.31 6.37 14.59
N ALA A 455 7.65 5.31 15.09
CA ALA A 455 7.58 5.07 16.52
C ALA A 455 8.93 4.58 17.06
N ASN A 456 9.76 5.50 17.56
CA ASN A 456 11.13 5.22 18.01
C ASN A 456 11.47 5.88 19.37
N GLY A 457 10.46 6.46 20.04
CA GLY A 457 10.61 7.17 21.30
C GLY A 457 11.03 8.63 21.14
N ILE A 458 11.05 9.15 19.91
CA ILE A 458 11.43 10.53 19.58
C ILE A 458 10.32 11.12 18.73
N ILE A 459 9.95 12.37 19.01
CA ILE A 459 9.07 13.14 18.12
C ILE A 459 9.85 14.33 17.57
N VAL A 460 9.86 14.46 16.25
CA VAL A 460 10.42 15.62 15.55
C VAL A 460 9.29 16.39 14.89
N ASP A 461 9.14 17.68 15.20
CA ASP A 461 8.03 18.47 14.68
C ASP A 461 8.47 19.87 14.23
N PRO A 462 8.42 20.18 12.93
CA PRO A 462 8.47 21.52 12.38
C PRO A 462 7.04 22.10 12.29
N SER A 463 6.66 22.95 13.25
CA SER A 463 5.30 23.48 13.32
C SER A 463 5.23 24.90 13.87
N GLY A 464 4.11 25.59 13.72
CA GLY A 464 4.04 26.96 14.21
C GLY A 464 2.67 27.61 14.16
N PRO A 465 2.48 28.67 14.94
CA PRO A 465 1.22 29.38 14.97
C PRO A 465 1.06 30.27 13.73
N GLY A 466 -0.16 30.32 13.20
CA GLY A 466 -0.56 31.35 12.25
C GLY A 466 -0.65 32.73 12.89
N ALA A 467 -0.63 33.77 12.05
CA ALA A 467 -0.82 35.13 12.50
C ALA A 467 -2.19 35.41 13.13
N VAL A 468 -2.24 36.39 14.02
CA VAL A 468 -3.48 36.95 14.55
C VAL A 468 -4.25 37.59 13.39
N ALA A 469 -5.48 37.15 13.14
CA ALA A 469 -6.30 37.72 12.08
C ALA A 469 -6.42 39.25 12.27
N ALA A 470 -6.04 40.02 11.24
CA ALA A 470 -6.14 41.47 11.28
C ALA A 470 -7.61 41.88 11.50
N VAL A 471 -7.90 42.50 12.64
CA VAL A 471 -9.22 43.02 12.94
C VAL A 471 -9.47 44.25 12.07
N SER A 472 -10.09 44.07 10.90
CA SER A 472 -10.65 45.19 10.16
C SER A 472 -11.80 45.78 10.98
N SER A 473 -11.74 47.08 11.27
CA SER A 473 -12.70 47.85 12.06
C SER A 473 -14.16 47.81 11.57
N ASP A 474 -14.44 47.19 10.42
CA ASP A 474 -15.76 47.11 9.80
C ASP A 474 -16.61 45.93 10.29
N SER A 475 -16.04 44.97 11.02
CA SER A 475 -16.74 43.73 11.40
C SER A 475 -17.52 43.81 12.73
N VAL A 476 -17.42 44.92 13.47
CA VAL A 476 -18.10 45.08 14.78
C VAL A 476 -19.64 45.17 14.64
N ALA A 477 -20.15 45.42 13.43
CA ALA A 477 -21.59 45.53 13.17
C ALA A 477 -22.28 44.18 12.88
N ALA A 478 -21.54 43.11 12.58
CA ALA A 478 -22.12 41.82 12.16
C ALA A 478 -22.27 40.78 13.30
N VAL A 479 -21.65 41.02 14.46
CA VAL A 479 -21.52 40.01 15.54
C VAL A 479 -22.76 39.92 16.45
N ALA A 480 -23.76 40.80 16.26
CA ALA A 480 -24.96 40.81 17.10
C ALA A 480 -26.10 39.87 16.62
N ALA A 481 -25.91 39.07 15.56
CA ALA A 481 -26.97 38.24 15.00
C ALA A 481 -26.49 36.90 14.44
N ALA A 482 -25.88 36.05 15.27
CA ALA A 482 -25.75 34.62 14.97
C ALA A 482 -25.48 33.82 16.26
N THR A 483 -26.50 33.69 17.10
CA THR A 483 -26.56 32.63 18.10
C THR A 483 -27.07 31.35 17.44
N GLU A 484 -26.42 30.23 17.76
CA GLU A 484 -26.81 28.84 17.46
C GLU A 484 -26.67 28.34 16.01
N SER A 485 -25.51 27.75 15.69
CA SER A 485 -25.47 26.50 14.90
C SER A 485 -24.13 25.80 15.13
N GLY A 486 -24.15 24.62 15.77
CA GLY A 486 -22.97 23.80 16.04
C GLY A 486 -22.33 23.29 14.75
N GLY A 487 -21.06 23.65 14.54
CA GLY A 487 -20.24 23.18 13.42
C GLY A 487 -19.64 21.81 13.71
N GLY A 488 -20.32 20.75 13.24
CA GLY A 488 -19.74 19.41 13.16
C GLY A 488 -18.71 19.34 12.03
N GLY A 489 -17.46 19.00 12.38
CA GLY A 489 -16.37 18.79 11.43
C GLY A 489 -16.72 17.68 10.44
N GLY A 490 -16.79 18.03 9.16
CA GLY A 490 -17.15 17.10 8.10
C GLY A 490 -15.92 16.37 7.55
N GLY A 491 -15.77 15.08 7.84
CA GLY A 491 -14.81 14.17 7.18
C GLY A 491 -15.40 13.47 5.94
N CYS A 492 -14.54 13.00 5.02
CA CYS A 492 -14.96 12.20 3.87
C CYS A 492 -15.03 10.70 4.22
N PHE A 493 -16.08 10.27 4.94
CA PHE A 493 -16.18 8.92 5.51
C PHE A 493 -15.93 7.76 4.53
N ILE A 494 -16.53 7.77 3.32
CA ILE A 494 -16.39 6.66 2.36
C ILE A 494 -14.97 6.62 1.76
N ALA A 495 -14.40 7.79 1.44
CA ALA A 495 -13.05 7.87 0.88
C ALA A 495 -12.00 7.47 1.93
N THR A 496 -12.13 7.96 3.18
CA THR A 496 -11.24 7.57 4.28
C THR A 496 -11.34 6.08 4.60
N ALA A 497 -12.54 5.48 4.54
CA ALA A 497 -12.73 4.04 4.76
C ALA A 497 -12.09 3.16 3.67
N ALA A 498 -12.05 3.65 2.42
CA ALA A 498 -11.46 2.94 1.29
C ALA A 498 -9.93 3.10 1.20
N PHE A 499 -9.42 4.33 1.37
CA PHE A 499 -8.00 4.66 1.20
C PHE A 499 -7.17 4.52 2.49
N GLY A 500 -7.81 4.18 3.61
CA GLY A 500 -7.12 3.76 4.85
C GLY A 500 -6.55 4.91 5.69
N SER A 501 -6.31 6.08 5.09
CA SER A 501 -5.89 7.28 5.80
C SER A 501 -6.66 8.51 5.34
N TYR A 502 -6.94 9.41 6.29
CA TYR A 502 -7.50 10.73 6.01
C TYR A 502 -6.50 11.65 5.28
N MET A 503 -5.20 11.36 5.41
CA MET A 503 -4.08 12.12 4.83
C MET A 503 -3.65 11.62 3.47
N GLU A 504 -4.31 10.60 2.95
CA GLU A 504 -4.03 10.05 1.64
C GLU A 504 -4.35 11.11 0.54
N ARG A 505 -3.47 11.23 -0.45
CA ARG A 505 -3.48 12.29 -1.49
C ARG A 505 -4.82 12.34 -2.24
N HIS A 506 -5.42 11.19 -2.55
CA HIS A 506 -6.72 11.10 -3.22
C HIS A 506 -7.88 11.58 -2.33
N VAL A 507 -7.82 11.31 -1.02
CA VAL A 507 -8.81 11.80 -0.04
C VAL A 507 -8.75 13.33 0.10
N LYS A 508 -7.53 13.91 0.10
CA LYS A 508 -7.33 15.38 0.11
C LYS A 508 -7.96 16.05 -1.11
N ILE A 509 -7.75 15.51 -2.31
CA ILE A 509 -8.33 16.07 -3.56
C ILE A 509 -9.87 16.13 -3.50
N LEU A 510 -10.52 15.06 -2.99
CA LEU A 510 -11.97 15.03 -2.85
C LEU A 510 -12.50 16.01 -1.80
N ARG A 511 -11.73 16.23 -0.74
CA ARG A 511 -12.04 17.21 0.31
C ARG A 511 -11.97 18.64 -0.23
N ASP A 512 -10.91 18.97 -0.96
CA ASP A 512 -10.76 20.30 -1.52
C ASP A 512 -11.81 20.54 -2.62
N PHE A 513 -12.17 19.52 -3.40
CA PHE A 513 -13.29 19.60 -4.33
C PHE A 513 -14.63 19.87 -3.62
N ARG A 514 -14.87 19.24 -2.47
CA ARG A 514 -16.06 19.53 -1.65
C ARG A 514 -16.06 20.98 -1.17
N ASP A 515 -14.97 21.43 -0.59
CA ASP A 515 -14.88 22.73 0.09
C ASP A 515 -14.83 23.89 -0.89
N ASP A 516 -14.02 23.77 -1.94
CA ASP A 516 -13.81 24.83 -2.92
C ASP A 516 -14.75 24.82 -4.11
N PHE A 517 -15.49 23.75 -4.35
CA PHE A 517 -16.42 23.67 -5.47
C PHE A 517 -17.86 23.37 -5.03
N LEU A 518 -18.09 22.25 -4.32
CA LEU A 518 -19.47 21.83 -3.99
C LEU A 518 -20.16 22.79 -3.01
N LEU A 519 -19.48 23.20 -1.94
CA LEU A 519 -20.06 24.07 -0.90
C LEU A 519 -20.34 25.49 -1.37
N LYS A 520 -19.75 25.93 -2.50
CA LYS A 520 -20.04 27.23 -3.13
C LYS A 520 -21.38 27.25 -3.87
N SER A 521 -22.05 26.10 -4.03
CA SER A 521 -23.33 25.98 -4.72
C SER A 521 -24.43 25.45 -3.81
N ARG A 522 -25.66 25.99 -3.91
CA ARG A 522 -26.80 25.57 -3.07
C ARG A 522 -27.15 24.08 -3.24
N TRP A 523 -26.92 23.54 -4.43
CA TRP A 523 -27.14 22.13 -4.75
C TRP A 523 -26.02 21.24 -4.19
N GLY A 524 -24.76 21.69 -4.24
CA GLY A 524 -23.65 20.97 -3.64
C GLY A 524 -23.73 20.94 -2.11
N THR A 525 -24.17 22.01 -1.45
CA THR A 525 -24.43 21.99 0.00
C THR A 525 -25.50 20.96 0.39
N ALA A 526 -26.58 20.84 -0.40
CA ALA A 526 -27.64 19.86 -0.16
C ALA A 526 -27.14 18.41 -0.38
N PHE A 527 -26.32 18.19 -1.41
CA PHE A 527 -25.66 16.91 -1.67
C PHE A 527 -24.73 16.50 -0.52
N VAL A 528 -23.88 17.43 -0.07
CA VAL A 528 -22.96 17.22 1.04
C VAL A 528 -23.72 16.89 2.34
N MET A 529 -24.82 17.59 2.64
CA MET A 529 -25.67 17.25 3.78
C MET A 529 -26.25 15.83 3.71
N ALA A 530 -26.72 15.41 2.53
CA ALA A 530 -27.21 14.04 2.35
C ALA A 530 -26.08 13.02 2.54
N TYR A 531 -24.90 13.30 1.96
CA TYR A 531 -23.71 12.48 2.15
C TYR A 531 -23.38 12.31 3.65
N TYR A 532 -23.29 13.38 4.43
CA TYR A 532 -23.01 13.33 5.87
C TYR A 532 -24.04 12.52 6.67
N LYS A 533 -25.29 12.52 6.22
CA LYS A 533 -26.38 11.80 6.90
C LYS A 533 -26.35 10.29 6.66
N TYR A 534 -25.94 9.84 5.48
CA TYR A 534 -26.06 8.44 5.05
C TYR A 534 -24.73 7.69 4.93
N SER A 535 -23.61 8.40 4.79
CA SER A 535 -22.30 7.78 4.59
C SER A 535 -21.65 7.09 5.80
N PRO A 536 -21.84 7.51 7.07
CA PRO A 536 -21.15 6.88 8.20
C PRO A 536 -21.39 5.36 8.35
N PRO A 537 -22.64 4.84 8.32
CA PRO A 537 -22.86 3.38 8.43
C PRO A 537 -22.35 2.61 7.21
N ILE A 538 -22.30 3.24 6.04
CA ILE A 538 -21.78 2.62 4.81
C ILE A 538 -20.25 2.54 4.86
N ALA A 539 -19.60 3.60 5.33
CA ALA A 539 -18.16 3.65 5.52
C ALA A 539 -17.66 2.59 6.50
N ASP A 540 -18.41 2.34 7.57
CA ASP A 540 -18.08 1.30 8.57
C ASP A 540 -18.07 -0.12 7.99
N VAL A 541 -18.94 -0.40 7.02
CA VAL A 541 -18.98 -1.68 6.30
C VAL A 541 -17.81 -1.80 5.32
N ILE A 542 -17.50 -0.72 4.59
CA ILE A 542 -16.38 -0.66 3.65
C ILE A 542 -15.04 -0.84 4.39
N ALA A 543 -14.88 -0.22 5.55
CA ALA A 543 -13.63 -0.29 6.31
C ALA A 543 -13.27 -1.70 6.80
N ARG A 544 -14.25 -2.61 6.90
CA ARG A 544 -14.07 -3.98 7.43
C ARG A 544 -13.81 -5.05 6.35
N HIS A 545 -13.88 -4.71 5.06
CA HIS A 545 -13.77 -5.68 3.96
C HIS A 545 -12.76 -5.21 2.91
N GLY A 546 -11.68 -5.97 2.69
CA GLY A 546 -10.61 -5.63 1.75
C GLY A 546 -11.09 -5.44 0.32
N ILE A 547 -11.87 -6.40 -0.21
CA ILE A 547 -12.41 -6.37 -1.57
C ILE A 547 -13.30 -5.13 -1.79
N LEU A 548 -14.14 -4.80 -0.80
CA LEU A 548 -15.04 -3.65 -0.89
C LEU A 548 -14.27 -2.31 -0.90
N ARG A 549 -13.11 -2.23 -0.24
CA ARG A 549 -12.22 -1.07 -0.33
C ARG A 549 -11.68 -0.92 -1.75
N THR A 550 -11.22 -2.00 -2.37
CA THR A 550 -10.68 -1.99 -3.75
C THR A 550 -11.72 -1.52 -4.76
N ILE A 551 -12.95 -2.03 -4.68
CA ILE A 551 -14.06 -1.59 -5.54
C ILE A 551 -14.34 -0.09 -5.36
N VAL A 552 -14.35 0.40 -4.12
CA VAL A 552 -14.60 1.82 -3.83
C VAL A 552 -13.44 2.71 -4.31
N ARG A 553 -12.18 2.26 -4.21
CA ARG A 553 -11.01 2.98 -4.75
C ARG A 553 -11.13 3.18 -6.27
N ILE A 554 -11.41 2.10 -7.00
CA ILE A 554 -11.59 2.12 -8.46
C ILE A 554 -12.78 3.02 -8.83
N GLY A 555 -13.90 2.91 -8.10
CA GLY A 555 -15.09 3.74 -8.33
C GLY A 555 -14.87 5.24 -8.08
N LEU A 556 -13.98 5.60 -7.16
CA LEU A 556 -13.68 7.00 -6.83
C LEU A 556 -12.63 7.64 -7.75
N MET A 557 -11.78 6.85 -8.42
CA MET A 557 -10.70 7.34 -9.30
C MET A 557 -11.16 8.40 -10.33
N PRO A 558 -12.26 8.20 -11.09
CA PRO A 558 -12.74 9.21 -12.03
C PRO A 558 -13.15 10.52 -11.35
N LEU A 559 -13.74 10.44 -10.15
CA LEU A 559 -14.16 11.61 -9.38
C LEU A 559 -12.96 12.36 -8.80
N ILE A 560 -11.92 11.64 -8.37
CA ILE A 560 -10.67 12.22 -7.88
C ILE A 560 -9.97 12.98 -9.03
N GLY A 561 -9.85 12.35 -10.20
CA GLY A 561 -9.28 13.01 -11.39
C GLY A 561 -10.06 14.26 -11.80
N PHE A 562 -11.40 14.20 -11.75
CA PHE A 562 -12.23 15.39 -11.99
C PHE A 562 -12.02 16.49 -10.93
N GLY A 563 -12.00 16.11 -9.65
CA GLY A 563 -11.73 17.04 -8.54
C GLY A 563 -10.38 17.73 -8.70
N TYR A 564 -9.36 16.98 -9.09
CA TYR A 564 -8.02 17.51 -9.36
C TYR A 564 -8.04 18.57 -10.47
N VAL A 565 -8.67 18.26 -11.62
CA VAL A 565 -8.79 19.21 -12.74
C VAL A 565 -9.52 20.49 -12.34
N VAL A 566 -10.60 20.38 -11.55
CA VAL A 566 -11.43 21.52 -11.16
C VAL A 566 -10.74 22.42 -10.13
N VAL A 567 -10.06 21.83 -9.15
CA VAL A 567 -9.48 22.57 -8.01
C VAL A 567 -8.06 23.05 -8.30
N TYR A 568 -7.25 22.23 -8.94
CA TYR A 568 -5.80 22.43 -9.01
C TYR A 568 -5.27 22.92 -10.35
N LEU A 569 -6.05 22.83 -11.44
CA LEU A 569 -5.61 23.31 -12.75
C LEU A 569 -6.10 24.73 -13.06
N SER A 570 -5.25 25.48 -13.76
CA SER A 570 -5.61 26.82 -14.25
C SER A 570 -6.73 26.78 -15.31
N PRO A 571 -7.49 27.86 -15.50
CA PRO A 571 -8.55 27.92 -16.52
C PRO A 571 -8.07 27.58 -17.94
N LEU A 572 -6.80 27.89 -18.25
CA LEU A 572 -6.17 27.54 -19.52
C LEU A 572 -5.95 26.03 -19.64
N GLN A 573 -5.41 25.38 -18.61
CA GLN A 573 -5.22 23.93 -18.58
C GLN A 573 -6.55 23.17 -18.60
N GLN A 574 -7.55 23.64 -17.85
CA GLN A 574 -8.91 23.11 -17.89
C GLN A 574 -9.50 23.18 -19.31
N SER A 575 -9.29 24.30 -20.01
CA SER A 575 -9.75 24.46 -21.39
C SER A 575 -9.04 23.49 -22.34
N VAL A 576 -7.72 23.31 -22.21
CA VAL A 576 -6.94 22.36 -23.02
C VAL A 576 -7.46 20.92 -22.83
N ILE A 577 -7.65 20.49 -21.58
CA ILE A 577 -8.18 19.15 -21.27
C ILE A 577 -9.60 18.98 -21.81
N PHE A 578 -10.46 20.00 -21.67
CA PHE A 578 -11.81 19.97 -22.20
C PHE A 578 -11.83 19.79 -23.73
N PHE A 579 -11.02 20.55 -24.46
CA PHE A 579 -10.92 20.41 -25.93
C PHE A 579 -10.29 19.08 -26.34
N TRP A 580 -9.34 18.56 -25.56
CA TRP A 580 -8.76 17.25 -25.78
C TRP A 580 -9.79 16.12 -25.62
N LEU A 581 -10.57 16.12 -24.53
CA LEU A 581 -11.66 15.17 -24.31
C LEU A 581 -12.76 15.28 -25.38
N LEU A 582 -13.11 16.51 -25.79
CA LEU A 582 -14.06 16.74 -26.88
C LEU A 582 -13.54 16.15 -28.21
N SER A 583 -12.24 16.27 -28.47
CA SER A 583 -11.61 15.70 -29.67
C SER A 583 -11.59 14.17 -29.65
N MET A 584 -11.36 13.55 -28.49
CA MET A 584 -11.44 12.09 -28.32
C MET A 584 -12.87 11.58 -28.50
N ALA A 585 -13.86 12.26 -27.92
CA ALA A 585 -15.27 11.92 -28.11
C ALA A 585 -15.71 12.05 -29.58
N ALA A 586 -15.22 13.07 -30.28
CA ALA A 586 -15.47 13.25 -31.72
C ALA A 586 -14.81 12.14 -32.56
N MET A 587 -13.59 11.72 -32.23
CA MET A 587 -12.92 10.59 -32.90
C MET A 587 -13.64 9.26 -32.64
N ALA A 588 -14.06 8.99 -31.40
CA ALA A 588 -14.83 7.80 -31.04
C ALA A 588 -16.19 7.77 -31.76
N ALA A 589 -16.89 8.91 -31.84
CA ALA A 589 -18.12 9.04 -32.60
C ALA A 589 -17.89 8.79 -34.11
N LEU A 590 -16.80 9.29 -34.69
CA LEU A 590 -16.45 9.02 -36.09
C LEU A 590 -16.17 7.54 -36.37
N TYR A 591 -15.54 6.84 -35.42
CA TYR A 591 -15.28 5.40 -35.52
C TYR A 591 -16.54 4.53 -35.44
N LEU A 592 -17.63 5.05 -34.85
CA LEU A 592 -18.93 4.36 -34.74
C LEU A 592 -19.87 4.60 -35.95
N ILE A 593 -19.59 5.58 -36.81
CA ILE A 593 -20.42 5.90 -37.99
C ILE A 593 -20.51 4.76 -39.04
N PRO A 594 -19.50 3.90 -39.27
CA PRO A 594 -19.61 2.82 -40.25
C PRO A 594 -20.59 1.70 -39.87
N PHE A 595 -20.97 1.57 -38.59
CA PHE A 595 -21.87 0.50 -38.13
C PHE A 595 -23.37 0.81 -38.28
N VAL A 596 -23.74 2.07 -38.49
CA VAL A 596 -25.16 2.50 -38.52
C VAL A 596 -25.69 2.72 -39.95
N TYR A 597 -24.82 2.76 -40.97
CA TYR A 597 -25.23 3.03 -42.36
C TYR A 597 -24.99 1.84 -43.31
N HIS A 598 -25.82 0.80 -43.20
CA HIS A 598 -26.03 -0.18 -44.28
C HIS A 598 -27.44 0.02 -44.86
N PRO A 599 -27.62 0.77 -45.98
CA PRO A 599 -28.92 0.89 -46.62
C PRO A 599 -29.25 -0.43 -47.32
N GLY A 600 -30.38 -1.03 -46.94
CA GLY A 600 -30.79 -2.38 -47.32
C GLY A 600 -30.79 -2.64 -48.83
N GLN A 601 -30.09 -3.70 -49.24
CA GLN A 601 -30.32 -4.33 -50.53
C GLN A 601 -31.65 -5.09 -50.51
N LYS A 602 -32.63 -4.54 -51.22
CA LYS A 602 -33.84 -5.24 -51.62
C LYS A 602 -33.48 -6.44 -52.49
N ARG A 603 -33.80 -7.65 -52.03
CA ARG A 603 -33.80 -8.88 -52.84
C ARG A 603 -34.84 -8.73 -53.97
N HIS A 604 -34.37 -8.65 -55.21
CA HIS A 604 -35.19 -8.87 -56.40
C HIS A 604 -35.47 -10.37 -56.54
N LYS A 605 -36.77 -10.73 -56.58
CA LYS A 605 -37.27 -12.01 -57.12
C LYS A 605 -37.34 -11.89 -58.65
N THR A 606 -36.74 -12.85 -59.36
CA THR A 606 -37.07 -13.29 -60.73
C THR A 606 -36.71 -14.77 -60.79
N SER A 607 -37.71 -15.64 -60.67
CA SER A 607 -38.37 -16.42 -61.74
C SER A 607 -37.59 -17.65 -62.15
#